data_AF-A0A7V2EFG8-F1
#
_entry.id   AF-A0A7V2EFG8-F1
#
_cell.length_a   1.000
_cell.length_b   1.000
_cell.length_c   1.000
_cell.angle_alpha   90.00
_cell.angle_beta   90.00
_cell.angle_gamma   90.00
#
_symmetry.space_group_name_H-M   'P 1'
#
loop_
_entity.id
_entity.type
_entity.pdbx_description
1 polymer ?
#
loop_
_entity_poly.entity_id
_entity_poly.type
_entity_poly.pdbx_seq_one_letter_code
_entity_poly.pdbx_strand_id
1 'polypeptide(L)'
;MRLRSVLEAQEETLLAPYATLSRDATRRHPLDATHPEEDFRTQFARDRDRILHARAFRRLKHKTQVYVPHTADHPRTRLTHTLEVAQLARTMARALGLNEDLTEAIALGHDLGHTPFGHSGEKVLARILAGKEPSCPLPASVVGEVGTFKHNYHSLRVVDLLEQRYPTPGLNLTDPVREGILKHTSWNPDLPFPLPDREGLRLHQPCPLE
;
A
#
# COMPACT_ATOMS: atom_id res chain seq x y z
N MET A 1 30.28 -1.52 -0.64
CA MET A 1 28.82 -1.24 -0.67
C MET A 1 28.47 -0.86 -2.11
N ARG A 2 27.32 -1.31 -2.67
CA ARG A 2 26.94 -0.94 -4.05
C ARG A 2 26.05 0.30 -4.03
N LEU A 3 26.39 1.32 -4.81
CA LEU A 3 25.60 2.54 -4.95
C LEU A 3 24.27 2.27 -5.67
N ARG A 4 23.27 3.12 -5.42
CA ARG A 4 21.94 3.06 -6.06
C ARG A 4 22.05 2.99 -7.58
N SER A 5 22.88 3.83 -8.20
CA SER A 5 23.08 3.84 -9.66
C SER A 5 23.55 2.50 -10.21
N VAL A 6 24.41 1.79 -9.46
CA VAL A 6 24.88 0.45 -9.83
C VAL A 6 23.76 -0.58 -9.69
N LEU A 7 22.93 -0.49 -8.64
CA LEU A 7 21.79 -1.38 -8.45
C LEU A 7 20.73 -1.18 -9.54
N GLU A 8 20.43 0.08 -9.90
CA GLU A 8 19.47 0.43 -10.94
C GLU A 8 19.94 0.00 -12.34
N ALA A 9 21.24 0.10 -12.64
CA ALA A 9 21.81 -0.45 -13.87
C ALA A 9 21.73 -1.99 -13.91
N GLN A 10 21.88 -2.65 -12.76
CA GLN A 10 21.71 -4.11 -12.66
C GLN A 10 20.26 -4.52 -12.95
N GLU A 11 19.27 -3.79 -12.44
CA GLU A 11 17.85 -4.04 -12.73
C GLU A 11 17.56 -4.07 -14.23
N GLU A 12 18.08 -3.12 -15.01
CA GLU A 12 17.88 -3.05 -16.47
C GLU A 12 18.41 -4.29 -17.21
N THR A 13 19.50 -4.89 -16.71
CA THR A 13 20.12 -6.06 -17.34
C THR A 13 19.52 -7.39 -16.89
N LEU A 14 19.00 -7.46 -15.67
CA LEU A 14 18.59 -8.71 -15.03
C LEU A 14 17.08 -8.93 -15.02
N LEU A 15 16.29 -7.86 -15.00
CA LEU A 15 14.83 -7.97 -14.97
C LEU A 15 14.26 -8.23 -16.35
N ALA A 16 13.06 -8.79 -16.39
CA ALA A 16 12.33 -9.03 -17.64
C ALA A 16 11.99 -7.69 -18.33
N PRO A 17 11.85 -7.65 -19.66
CA PRO A 17 11.55 -6.41 -20.40
C PRO A 17 10.26 -5.70 -19.97
N TYR A 18 9.33 -6.42 -19.34
CA TYR A 18 8.06 -5.89 -18.83
C TYR A 18 8.10 -5.52 -17.35
N ALA A 19 9.24 -5.73 -16.67
CA ALA A 19 9.39 -5.37 -15.27
C ALA A 19 9.51 -3.85 -15.11
N THR A 20 8.93 -3.32 -14.03
CA THR A 20 9.10 -1.91 -13.67
C THR A 20 10.48 -1.69 -13.04
N LEU A 21 11.24 -0.74 -13.57
CA LEU A 21 12.56 -0.38 -13.06
C LEU A 21 12.45 0.70 -11.97
N SER A 22 13.31 0.62 -10.96
CA SER A 22 13.37 1.62 -9.87
C SER A 22 13.73 3.00 -10.39
N ARG A 23 14.64 3.10 -11.36
CA ARG A 23 15.14 4.38 -11.87
C ARG A 23 14.04 5.25 -12.51
N ASP A 24 13.00 4.61 -13.05
CA ASP A 24 11.91 5.28 -13.78
C ASP A 24 10.75 5.66 -12.83
N ALA A 25 10.82 5.25 -11.56
CA ALA A 25 9.76 5.51 -10.61
C ALA A 25 9.67 7.00 -10.25
N THR A 26 8.45 7.53 -10.25
CA THR A 26 8.14 8.90 -9.82
C THR A 26 7.53 8.89 -8.42
N ARG A 27 7.54 10.04 -7.74
CA ARG A 27 6.84 10.27 -6.47
C ARG A 27 6.42 11.73 -6.37
N ARG A 28 5.36 12.01 -5.60
CA ARG A 28 4.78 13.36 -5.49
C ARG A 28 5.76 14.41 -4.94
N HIS A 29 6.48 14.09 -3.87
CA HIS A 29 7.40 15.05 -3.26
C HIS A 29 8.85 14.63 -3.51
N PRO A 30 9.72 15.53 -4.00
CA PRO A 30 11.14 15.26 -4.12
C PRO A 30 11.73 14.77 -2.79
N LEU A 31 12.68 13.85 -2.87
CA LEU A 31 13.45 13.46 -1.70
C LEU A 31 14.43 14.58 -1.36
N ASP A 32 14.55 14.90 -0.08
CA ASP A 32 15.68 15.67 0.41
C ASP A 32 16.93 14.79 0.26
N ALA A 33 17.68 15.06 -0.80
CA ALA A 33 18.87 14.33 -1.17
C ALA A 33 20.04 15.30 -1.09
N THR A 34 20.61 15.43 0.10
CA THR A 34 21.85 16.16 0.31
C THR A 34 23.02 15.51 -0.44
N HIS A 35 22.98 14.19 -0.67
CA HIS A 35 23.93 13.41 -1.48
C HIS A 35 23.26 12.23 -2.21
N PRO A 36 22.48 12.47 -3.29
CA PRO A 36 21.77 11.40 -4.02
C PRO A 36 22.71 10.36 -4.63
N GLU A 37 23.93 10.75 -4.96
CA GLU A 37 25.00 9.89 -5.50
C GLU A 37 25.57 8.90 -4.48
N GLU A 38 25.40 9.15 -3.17
CA GLU A 38 25.90 8.30 -2.09
C GLU A 38 24.81 7.36 -1.53
N ASP A 39 23.60 7.39 -2.08
CA ASP A 39 22.52 6.50 -1.64
C ASP A 39 22.78 5.06 -2.10
N PHE A 40 22.47 4.10 -1.23
CA PHE A 40 22.65 2.66 -1.49
C PHE A 40 21.31 1.94 -1.65
N ARG A 41 20.19 2.67 -1.60
CA ARG A 41 18.84 2.12 -1.72
C ARG A 41 18.22 2.55 -3.04
N THR A 42 17.67 1.59 -3.78
CA THR A 42 16.75 1.85 -4.88
C THR A 42 15.49 2.55 -4.36
N GLN A 43 14.73 3.17 -5.26
CA GLN A 43 13.49 3.86 -4.90
C GLN A 43 12.48 2.92 -4.24
N PHE A 44 12.37 1.69 -4.73
CA PHE A 44 11.47 0.68 -4.17
C PHE A 44 11.97 0.10 -2.85
N ALA A 45 13.29 -0.14 -2.70
CA ALA A 45 13.85 -0.55 -1.41
C ALA A 45 13.59 0.52 -0.33
N ARG A 46 13.72 1.81 -0.69
CA ARG A 46 13.40 2.91 0.21
C ARG A 46 11.92 2.91 0.60
N ASP A 47 11.01 2.69 -0.34
CA ASP A 47 9.58 2.64 -0.05
C ASP A 47 9.21 1.47 0.86
N ARG A 48 9.78 0.29 0.61
CA ARG A 48 9.67 -0.87 1.50
C ARG A 48 10.07 -0.52 2.93
N ASP A 49 11.24 0.09 3.10
CA ASP A 49 11.74 0.49 4.43
C ASP A 49 10.81 1.51 5.10
N ARG A 50 10.29 2.48 4.34
CA ARG A 50 9.32 3.46 4.84
C ARG A 50 8.05 2.80 5.37
N ILE A 51 7.49 1.84 4.63
CA ILE A 51 6.32 1.06 5.04
C ILE A 51 6.62 0.25 6.30
N LEU A 52 7.73 -0.50 6.31
CA LEU A 52 8.11 -1.37 7.43
C LEU A 52 8.22 -0.61 8.76
N HIS A 53 8.69 0.64 8.69
CA HIS A 53 8.84 1.51 9.86
C HIS A 53 7.62 2.39 10.17
N ALA A 54 6.55 2.32 9.39
CA ALA A 54 5.33 3.10 9.60
C ALA A 54 4.55 2.65 10.85
N ARG A 55 3.81 3.57 11.49
CA ARG A 55 2.98 3.23 12.66
C ARG A 55 1.85 2.30 12.26
N ALA A 56 1.23 2.52 11.10
CA ALA A 56 0.19 1.67 10.54
C ALA A 56 0.64 0.22 10.35
N PHE A 57 1.87 -0.01 9.87
CA PHE A 57 2.42 -1.35 9.72
C PHE A 57 2.58 -2.05 11.09
N ARG A 58 3.11 -1.34 12.10
CA ARG A 58 3.21 -1.87 13.47
C ARG A 58 1.85 -2.24 14.06
N ARG A 59 0.80 -1.47 13.75
CA ARG A 59 -0.57 -1.76 14.22
C ARG A 59 -1.14 -3.06 13.65
N LEU A 60 -0.62 -3.57 12.51
CA LEU A 60 -1.05 -4.86 11.96
C LEU A 60 -0.82 -6.03 12.93
N LYS A 61 0.16 -5.91 13.84
CA LYS A 61 0.40 -6.90 14.91
C LYS A 61 -0.84 -7.13 15.78
N HIS A 62 -1.65 -6.10 15.97
CA HIS A 62 -2.83 -6.13 16.84
C HIS A 62 -4.15 -6.20 16.07
N LYS A 63 -4.10 -6.42 14.75
CA LYS A 63 -5.28 -6.67 13.92
C LYS A 63 -5.33 -8.15 13.57
N THR A 64 -6.47 -8.79 13.85
CA THR A 64 -6.67 -10.21 13.53
C THR A 64 -6.92 -10.41 12.04
N GLN A 65 -6.42 -11.53 11.50
CA GLN A 65 -6.76 -12.03 10.18
C GLN A 65 -7.65 -13.25 10.37
N VAL A 66 -8.98 -13.05 10.40
CA VAL A 66 -9.99 -14.07 10.74
C VAL A 66 -9.79 -14.62 12.16
N TYR A 67 -10.52 -14.05 13.12
CA TYR A 67 -10.56 -14.57 14.49
C TYR A 67 -11.80 -15.44 14.67
N VAL A 68 -11.60 -16.73 14.90
CA VAL A 68 -12.63 -17.64 15.38
C VAL A 68 -12.21 -18.07 16.79
N PRO A 69 -12.93 -17.66 17.84
CA PRO A 69 -12.63 -18.07 19.20
C PRO A 69 -12.61 -19.60 19.31
N HIS A 70 -11.69 -20.16 20.11
CA HIS A 70 -11.62 -21.58 20.48
C HIS A 70 -11.29 -22.59 19.37
N THR A 71 -10.86 -22.16 18.18
CA THR A 71 -10.57 -23.08 17.05
C THR A 71 -9.10 -23.21 16.66
N ALA A 72 -8.19 -22.36 17.17
CA ALA A 72 -6.76 -22.47 16.84
C ALA A 72 -5.88 -21.84 17.93
N ASP A 73 -4.78 -22.52 18.27
CA ASP A 73 -3.79 -22.08 19.26
C ASP A 73 -2.88 -20.95 18.74
N HIS A 74 -2.79 -20.80 17.42
CA HIS A 74 -1.90 -19.83 16.75
C HIS A 74 -2.67 -19.02 15.69
N PRO A 75 -3.57 -18.11 16.10
CA PRO A 75 -4.32 -17.30 15.14
C PRO A 75 -3.39 -16.35 14.38
N ARG A 76 -3.58 -16.26 13.06
CA ARG A 76 -2.84 -15.28 12.23
C ARG A 76 -3.29 -13.86 12.56
N THR A 77 -2.31 -12.98 12.67
CA THR A 77 -2.52 -11.53 12.65
C THR A 77 -2.43 -11.03 11.21
N ARG A 78 -2.85 -9.80 10.96
CA ARG A 78 -2.60 -9.14 9.67
C ARG A 78 -1.13 -8.98 9.40
N LEU A 79 -0.31 -8.78 10.44
CA LEU A 79 1.14 -8.70 10.29
C LEU A 79 1.70 -10.02 9.77
N THR A 80 1.37 -11.15 10.41
CA THR A 80 1.87 -12.46 9.95
C THR A 80 1.36 -12.80 8.56
N HIS A 81 0.10 -12.50 8.25
CA HIS A 81 -0.44 -12.63 6.90
C HIS A 81 0.34 -11.79 5.88
N THR A 82 0.60 -10.52 6.20
CA THR A 82 1.34 -9.60 5.33
C THR A 82 2.77 -10.09 5.06
N LEU A 83 3.43 -10.67 6.07
CA LEU A 83 4.76 -11.26 5.90
C LEU A 83 4.74 -12.51 5.00
N GLU A 84 3.74 -13.38 5.14
CA GLU A 84 3.54 -14.53 4.26
C GLU A 84 3.28 -14.09 2.80
N VAL A 85 2.40 -13.10 2.61
CA VAL A 85 2.12 -12.52 1.29
C VAL A 85 3.38 -11.92 0.67
N ALA A 86 4.18 -11.16 1.44
CA ALA A 86 5.43 -10.59 0.94
C ALA A 86 6.44 -11.67 0.50
N GLN A 87 6.57 -12.75 1.27
CA GLN A 87 7.46 -13.86 0.92
C GLN A 87 7.02 -14.57 -0.36
N LEU A 88 5.72 -14.87 -0.50
CA LEU A 88 5.17 -15.49 -1.71
C LEU A 88 5.30 -14.56 -2.92
N ALA A 89 4.95 -13.29 -2.77
CA ALA A 89 4.99 -12.30 -3.85
C ALA A 89 6.42 -12.12 -4.39
N ARG A 90 7.43 -12.07 -3.52
CA ARG A 90 8.84 -12.05 -3.94
C ARG A 90 9.29 -13.31 -4.66
N THR A 91 8.82 -14.47 -4.20
CA THR A 91 9.12 -15.75 -4.85
C THR A 91 8.60 -15.75 -6.28
N MET A 92 7.36 -15.27 -6.48
CA MET A 92 6.76 -15.12 -7.80
C MET A 92 7.48 -14.05 -8.64
N ALA A 93 7.78 -12.89 -8.07
CA ALA A 93 8.49 -11.82 -8.77
C ALA A 93 9.84 -12.30 -9.30
N ARG A 94 10.62 -12.99 -8.47
CA ARG A 94 11.91 -13.57 -8.87
C ARG A 94 11.76 -14.59 -10.00
N ALA A 95 10.79 -15.49 -9.90
CA ALA A 95 10.56 -16.51 -10.92
C ALA A 95 10.14 -15.91 -12.28
N LEU A 96 9.48 -14.76 -12.25
CA LEU A 96 9.01 -14.02 -13.44
C LEU A 96 9.97 -12.91 -13.90
N GLY A 97 11.10 -12.71 -13.23
CA GLY A 97 12.02 -11.61 -13.53
C GLY A 97 11.42 -10.21 -13.26
N LEU A 98 10.45 -10.10 -12.36
CA LEU A 98 9.87 -8.82 -11.92
C LEU A 98 10.71 -8.19 -10.80
N ASN A 99 10.48 -6.90 -10.54
CA ASN A 99 11.16 -6.18 -9.47
C ASN A 99 10.68 -6.67 -8.08
N GLU A 100 11.57 -7.36 -7.36
CA GLU A 100 11.26 -7.90 -6.02
C GLU A 100 10.98 -6.82 -4.98
N ASP A 101 11.74 -5.71 -4.98
CA ASP A 101 11.57 -4.64 -3.98
C ASP A 101 10.23 -3.91 -4.19
N LEU A 102 9.82 -3.67 -5.44
CA LEU A 102 8.49 -3.12 -5.75
C LEU A 102 7.39 -4.05 -5.24
N THR A 103 7.51 -5.34 -5.56
CA THR A 103 6.52 -6.35 -5.19
C THR A 103 6.41 -6.49 -3.67
N GLU A 104 7.55 -6.50 -2.97
CA GLU A 104 7.61 -6.54 -1.51
C GLU A 104 7.01 -5.28 -0.89
N ALA A 105 7.33 -4.09 -1.40
CA ALA A 105 6.77 -2.83 -0.91
C ALA A 105 5.23 -2.81 -1.04
N ILE A 106 4.69 -3.23 -2.19
CA ILE A 106 3.24 -3.34 -2.39
C ILE A 106 2.63 -4.34 -1.40
N ALA A 107 3.23 -5.53 -1.27
CA ALA A 107 2.75 -6.57 -0.37
C ALA A 107 2.75 -6.10 1.10
N LEU A 108 3.78 -5.38 1.56
CA LEU A 108 3.81 -4.83 2.91
C LEU A 108 2.79 -3.69 3.12
N GLY A 109 2.46 -2.95 2.05
CA GLY A 109 1.57 -1.80 2.08
C GLY A 109 0.08 -2.10 1.90
N HIS A 110 -0.27 -3.24 1.31
CA HIS A 110 -1.64 -3.52 0.84
C HIS A 110 -2.70 -3.41 1.95
N ASP A 111 -2.34 -3.85 3.15
CA ASP A 111 -3.26 -4.06 4.27
C ASP A 111 -3.21 -2.96 5.35
N LEU A 112 -2.44 -1.89 5.13
CA LEU A 112 -2.24 -0.81 6.12
C LEU A 112 -3.55 -0.14 6.54
N GLY A 113 -4.47 0.04 5.60
CA GLY A 113 -5.76 0.67 5.76
C GLY A 113 -6.86 -0.26 6.30
N HIS A 114 -6.55 -1.51 6.64
CA HIS A 114 -7.61 -2.40 7.05
C HIS A 114 -8.23 -1.99 8.40
N THR A 115 -9.56 -2.04 8.49
CA THR A 115 -10.31 -1.85 9.73
C THR A 115 -10.01 -2.93 10.77
N PRO A 116 -10.26 -2.66 12.07
CA PRO A 116 -10.44 -3.71 13.07
C PRO A 116 -11.50 -4.72 12.61
N PHE A 117 -11.41 -5.97 13.07
CA PHE A 117 -12.34 -7.06 12.74
C PHE A 117 -12.43 -7.43 11.24
N GLY A 118 -11.43 -7.05 10.45
CA GLY A 118 -11.31 -7.48 9.07
C GLY A 118 -12.52 -7.09 8.21
N HIS A 119 -12.93 -7.98 7.30
CA HIS A 119 -14.02 -7.70 6.35
C HIS A 119 -15.34 -7.33 7.03
N SER A 120 -15.61 -7.85 8.23
CA SER A 120 -16.80 -7.47 8.99
C SER A 120 -16.76 -5.99 9.39
N GLY A 121 -15.62 -5.50 9.87
CA GLY A 121 -15.43 -4.10 10.20
C GLY A 121 -15.49 -3.21 8.96
N GLU A 122 -14.92 -3.65 7.83
CA GLU A 122 -15.03 -2.94 6.55
C GLU A 122 -16.48 -2.81 6.09
N LYS A 123 -17.27 -3.90 6.12
CA LYS A 123 -18.69 -3.87 5.75
C LYS A 123 -19.51 -2.95 6.65
N VAL A 124 -19.30 -3.02 7.97
CA VAL A 124 -20.01 -2.16 8.93
C VAL A 124 -19.63 -0.70 8.72
N LEU A 125 -18.34 -0.39 8.59
CA LEU A 125 -17.89 0.99 8.37
C LEU A 125 -18.40 1.56 7.05
N ALA A 126 -18.41 0.75 5.98
CA ALA A 126 -18.99 1.15 4.70
C ALA A 126 -20.49 1.47 4.82
N ARG A 127 -21.26 0.70 5.59
CA ARG A 127 -22.68 1.01 5.85
C ARG A 127 -22.86 2.28 6.66
N ILE A 128 -22.07 2.48 7.71
CA ILE A 128 -22.11 3.69 8.55
C ILE A 128 -21.85 4.93 7.68
N LEU A 129 -20.75 4.93 6.92
CA LEU A 129 -20.36 6.06 6.07
C LEU A 129 -21.33 6.30 4.91
N ALA A 130 -22.07 5.28 4.48
CA ALA A 130 -23.15 5.41 3.51
C ALA A 130 -24.49 5.85 4.13
N GLY A 131 -24.56 6.12 5.44
CA GLY A 131 -25.80 6.48 6.15
C GLY A 131 -26.81 5.32 6.25
N LYS A 132 -26.36 4.08 6.10
CA LYS A 132 -27.19 2.86 6.06
C LYS A 132 -27.19 2.08 7.38
N GLU A 133 -26.58 2.60 8.44
CA GLU A 133 -26.51 1.93 9.74
C GLU A 133 -27.39 2.66 10.77
N PRO A 134 -28.61 2.16 11.07
CA PRO A 134 -29.56 2.85 11.95
C PRO A 134 -29.04 3.06 13.37
N SER A 135 -28.16 2.17 13.84
CA SER A 135 -27.56 2.24 15.17
C SER A 135 -26.50 3.34 15.32
N CYS A 136 -26.01 3.90 14.20
CA CYS A 136 -24.99 4.93 14.17
C CYS A 136 -25.30 5.94 13.05
N PRO A 137 -26.33 6.81 13.23
CA PRO A 137 -26.70 7.78 12.22
C PRO A 137 -25.62 8.84 12.06
N LEU A 138 -25.30 9.18 10.82
CA LEU A 138 -24.40 10.29 10.47
C LEU A 138 -25.19 11.45 9.85
N PRO A 139 -24.76 12.71 10.05
CA PRO A 139 -25.35 13.85 9.36
C PRO A 139 -25.30 13.66 7.84
N ALA A 140 -26.35 14.10 7.13
CA ALA A 140 -26.43 13.98 5.67
C ALA A 140 -25.26 14.65 4.95
N SER A 141 -24.72 15.74 5.51
CA SER A 141 -23.51 16.41 5.02
C SER A 141 -22.28 15.49 5.05
N VAL A 142 -22.09 14.75 6.14
CA VAL A 142 -20.97 13.80 6.29
C VAL A 142 -21.12 12.61 5.35
N VAL A 143 -22.34 12.08 5.21
CA VAL A 143 -22.63 10.99 4.27
C VAL A 143 -22.38 11.42 2.83
N GLY A 144 -22.81 12.63 2.46
CA GLY A 144 -22.59 13.19 1.13
C GLY A 144 -21.12 13.42 0.77
N GLU A 145 -20.28 13.73 1.76
CA GLU A 145 -18.84 13.93 1.56
C GLU A 145 -18.05 12.62 1.48
N VAL A 146 -18.33 11.65 2.36
CA VAL A 146 -17.50 10.45 2.51
C VAL A 146 -18.06 9.24 1.76
N GLY A 147 -19.37 9.01 1.83
CA GLY A 147 -20.14 8.03 1.06
C GLY A 147 -19.90 6.54 1.33
N THR A 148 -18.67 6.07 1.56
CA THR A 148 -18.35 4.65 1.74
C THR A 148 -16.95 4.39 2.33
N PHE A 149 -16.59 3.12 2.51
CA PHE A 149 -15.26 2.68 2.96
C PHE A 149 -14.79 1.46 2.17
N LYS A 150 -13.50 1.44 1.83
CA LYS A 150 -12.81 0.25 1.30
C LYS A 150 -11.34 0.24 1.73
N HIS A 151 -10.81 -0.90 2.13
CA HIS A 151 -9.50 -0.95 2.80
C HIS A 151 -8.34 -0.50 1.90
N ASN A 152 -8.31 -0.86 0.61
CA ASN A 152 -7.23 -0.50 -0.32
C ASN A 152 -7.16 1.02 -0.56
N TYR A 153 -8.31 1.69 -0.64
CA TYR A 153 -8.42 3.14 -0.68
C TYR A 153 -7.95 3.77 0.63
N HIS A 154 -8.31 3.17 1.77
CA HIS A 154 -7.81 3.64 3.05
C HIS A 154 -6.29 3.40 3.22
N SER A 155 -5.72 2.32 2.67
CA SER A 155 -4.29 2.06 2.66
C SER A 155 -3.56 3.18 1.92
N LEU A 156 -4.08 3.64 0.78
CA LEU A 156 -3.58 4.83 0.10
C LEU A 156 -3.66 6.09 0.98
N ARG A 157 -4.81 6.33 1.62
CA ARG A 157 -4.97 7.47 2.54
C ARG A 157 -3.95 7.42 3.69
N VAL A 158 -3.61 6.23 4.19
CA VAL A 158 -2.59 6.05 5.21
C VAL A 158 -1.21 6.48 4.71
N VAL A 159 -0.80 5.97 3.53
CA VAL A 159 0.55 6.22 3.01
C VAL A 159 0.72 7.59 2.35
N ASP A 160 -0.37 8.29 2.01
CA ASP A 160 -0.29 9.60 1.36
C ASP A 160 -0.69 10.78 2.26
N LEU A 161 -1.39 10.52 3.38
CA LEU A 161 -1.95 11.60 4.21
C LEU A 161 -1.79 11.38 5.72
N LEU A 162 -2.10 10.18 6.23
CA LEU A 162 -2.28 9.98 7.67
C LEU A 162 -0.99 9.68 8.43
N GLU A 163 0.00 9.03 7.80
CA GLU A 163 1.31 8.86 8.43
C GLU A 163 2.02 10.21 8.54
N GLN A 164 2.61 10.47 9.71
CA GLN A 164 3.29 11.73 10.03
C GLN A 164 4.69 11.40 10.55
N ARG A 165 5.54 10.92 9.64
CA ARG A 165 6.94 10.57 9.95
C ARG A 165 7.96 11.45 9.24
N TYR A 166 7.53 12.10 8.17
CA TYR A 166 8.36 12.98 7.34
C TYR A 166 7.74 14.39 7.33
N PRO A 167 8.49 15.42 6.91
CA PRO A 167 7.93 16.76 6.74
C PRO A 167 6.78 16.84 5.74
N THR A 168 6.73 15.90 4.78
CA THR A 168 5.61 15.78 3.84
C THR A 168 4.52 14.86 4.40
N PRO A 169 3.24 15.08 4.06
CA PRO A 169 2.16 14.17 4.43
C PRO A 169 2.42 12.73 3.98
N GLY A 170 2.04 11.76 4.82
CA GLY A 170 2.21 10.34 4.54
C GLY A 170 3.66 9.85 4.59
N LEU A 171 3.94 8.88 3.74
CA LEU A 171 5.24 8.23 3.55
C LEU A 171 5.92 8.66 2.26
N ASN A 172 5.24 9.42 1.38
CA ASN A 172 5.77 9.88 0.09
C ASN A 172 6.40 8.72 -0.72
N LEU A 173 5.62 7.65 -0.88
CA LEU A 173 6.00 6.47 -1.65
C LEU A 173 6.00 6.79 -3.14
N THR A 174 6.69 5.97 -3.93
CA THR A 174 6.64 6.04 -5.38
C THR A 174 5.26 5.68 -5.92
N ASP A 175 4.94 6.25 -7.08
CA ASP A 175 3.66 6.05 -7.75
C ASP A 175 3.38 4.59 -8.11
N PRO A 176 4.36 3.77 -8.56
CA PRO A 176 4.13 2.33 -8.76
C PRO A 176 3.74 1.58 -7.48
N VAL A 177 4.34 1.92 -6.33
CA VAL A 177 3.99 1.30 -5.04
C VAL A 177 2.58 1.72 -4.63
N ARG A 178 2.25 3.00 -4.73
CA ARG A 178 0.91 3.54 -4.43
C ARG A 178 -0.14 2.88 -5.33
N GLU A 179 0.12 2.80 -6.63
CA GLU A 179 -0.76 2.16 -7.61
C GLU A 179 -0.95 0.67 -7.29
N GLY A 180 0.12 -0.05 -6.96
CA GLY A 180 0.03 -1.45 -6.56
C GLY A 180 -0.78 -1.66 -5.28
N ILE A 181 -0.61 -0.82 -4.26
CA ILE A 181 -1.42 -0.86 -3.03
C ILE A 181 -2.90 -0.67 -3.35
N LEU A 182 -3.25 0.23 -4.27
CA LEU A 182 -4.63 0.46 -4.67
C LEU A 182 -5.21 -0.73 -5.46
N LYS A 183 -4.46 -1.24 -6.45
CA LYS A 183 -4.96 -2.19 -7.45
C LYS A 183 -4.72 -3.66 -7.12
N HIS A 184 -4.12 -4.00 -5.97
CA HIS A 184 -3.86 -5.40 -5.59
C HIS A 184 -5.12 -6.27 -5.42
N THR A 185 -6.29 -5.63 -5.31
CA THR A 185 -7.60 -6.26 -5.20
C THR A 185 -8.57 -5.47 -6.08
N SER A 186 -9.81 -5.94 -6.16
CA SER A 186 -10.89 -5.20 -6.83
C SER A 186 -10.84 -3.72 -6.44
N TRP A 187 -10.96 -2.83 -7.42
CA TRP A 187 -11.05 -1.40 -7.17
C TRP A 187 -12.16 -0.84 -8.06
N ASN A 188 -12.84 0.19 -7.60
CA ASN A 188 -13.97 0.79 -8.29
C ASN A 188 -13.63 2.24 -8.68
N PRO A 189 -13.51 2.58 -9.98
CA PRO A 189 -13.21 3.94 -10.41
C PRO A 189 -14.27 4.96 -9.97
N ASP A 190 -15.51 4.53 -9.74
CA ASP A 190 -16.62 5.37 -9.32
C ASP A 190 -16.65 5.62 -7.81
N LEU A 191 -15.83 4.91 -7.04
CA LEU A 191 -15.72 5.13 -5.60
C LEU A 191 -15.04 6.50 -5.36
N PRO A 192 -15.61 7.40 -4.54
CA PRO A 192 -15.01 8.69 -4.24
C PRO A 192 -13.57 8.52 -3.77
N PHE A 193 -12.63 8.99 -4.59
CA PHE A 193 -11.22 8.75 -4.33
C PHE A 193 -10.81 9.49 -3.04
N PRO A 194 -10.14 8.81 -2.09
CA PRO A 194 -9.94 9.31 -0.73
C PRO A 194 -8.86 10.37 -0.61
N LEU A 195 -8.24 10.76 -1.74
CA LEU A 195 -7.19 11.75 -1.81
C LEU A 195 -7.64 12.93 -2.67
N PRO A 196 -7.32 14.17 -2.24
CA PRO A 196 -7.64 15.37 -3.01
C PRO A 196 -6.88 15.42 -4.33
N ASP A 197 -5.71 14.78 -4.39
CA ASP A 197 -4.85 14.71 -5.57
C ASP A 197 -4.56 13.24 -5.94
N ARG A 198 -4.76 12.93 -7.23
CA ARG A 198 -4.60 11.61 -7.85
C ARG A 198 -3.33 11.53 -8.72
N GLU A 199 -2.48 12.55 -8.71
CA GLU A 199 -1.26 12.62 -9.51
C GLU A 199 -0.39 11.37 -9.33
N GLY A 200 0.21 10.93 -10.45
CA GLY A 200 1.04 9.73 -10.53
C GLY A 200 0.27 8.41 -10.67
N LEU A 201 -1.03 8.37 -10.32
CA LEU A 201 -1.82 7.14 -10.37
C LEU A 201 -2.52 6.97 -11.73
N ARG A 202 -2.22 5.88 -12.43
CA ARG A 202 -2.84 5.54 -13.72
C ARG A 202 -4.23 4.91 -13.53
N LEU A 203 -5.16 5.66 -12.96
CA LEU A 203 -6.51 5.13 -12.64
C LEU A 203 -7.30 4.72 -13.90
N HIS A 204 -7.02 5.30 -15.06
CA HIS A 204 -7.70 4.95 -16.30
C HIS A 204 -7.22 3.62 -16.92
N GLN A 205 -6.11 3.06 -16.43
CA GLN A 205 -5.58 1.78 -16.92
C GLN A 205 -5.94 0.69 -15.92
N PRO A 206 -6.43 -0.49 -16.36
CA PRO A 206 -6.55 -1.64 -15.46
C PRO A 206 -5.18 -2.05 -14.93
N CYS A 207 -5.15 -2.92 -13.92
CA CYS A 207 -3.89 -3.59 -13.61
C CYS A 207 -3.43 -4.35 -14.87
N PRO A 208 -2.14 -4.38 -15.25
CA PRO A 208 -1.69 -5.04 -16.49
C PRO A 208 -2.04 -6.53 -16.62
N LEU A 209 -2.62 -7.14 -15.58
CA LEU A 209 -3.00 -8.54 -15.49
C LEU A 209 -4.52 -8.76 -15.26
N GLU A 210 -5.34 -7.72 -15.42
CA GLU A 210 -6.82 -7.83 -15.49
C GLU A 210 -7.32 -7.86 -16.94
#